data_AF-A0A258VQ59-F1
#
_entry.id   AF-A0A258VQ59-F1
#
_cell.length_a   1.000
_cell.length_b   1.000
_cell.length_c   1.000
_cell.angle_alpha   90.00
_cell.angle_beta   90.00
_cell.angle_gamma   90.00
#
_symmetry.space_group_name_H-M   'P 1'
#
loop_
_entity.id
_entity.type
_entity.pdbx_description
1 polymer ?
#
loop_
_entity_poly.entity_id
_entity_poly.type
_entity_poly.pdbx_seq_one_letter_code
_entity_poly.pdbx_strand_id
1 'polypeptide(L)' 'MQRNRDIMGATNPANAEPGTIRKELAESIEANTVHGSDSDENAAIEIAYFFKPEEIVG' A
#
# COMPACT_ATOMS: atom_id res chain seq x y z
N MET A 1 9.47 -5.43 0.09
CA MET A 1 8.25 -4.59 0.23
C MET A 1 8.30 -3.41 1.24
N GLN A 2 9.20 -3.38 2.23
CA GLN A 2 9.13 -2.45 3.39
C GLN A 2 9.00 -0.95 3.05
N ARG A 3 9.75 -0.43 2.08
CA ARG A 3 9.75 1.01 1.75
C ARG A 3 8.36 1.56 1.41
N ASN A 4 7.55 0.81 0.65
CA ASN A 4 6.19 1.26 0.31
C ASN A 4 5.29 1.30 1.56
N ARG A 5 5.43 0.32 2.45
CA ARG A 5 4.71 0.26 3.72
C ARG A 5 5.05 1.43 4.64
N ASP A 6 6.33 1.81 4.69
CA ASP A 6 6.81 2.96 5.46
C ASP A 6 6.20 4.28 4.95
N ILE A 7 6.12 4.44 3.62
CA ILE A 7 5.52 5.63 3.00
C ILE A 7 4.00 5.68 3.24
N MET A 8 3.31 4.54 3.16
CA MET A 8 1.87 4.48 3.38
C MET A 8 1.47 4.80 4.83
N GLY A 9 2.24 4.31 5.81
CA GLY A 9 1.89 4.40 7.24
C GLY A 9 0.91 3.33 7.71
N ALA A 10 0.61 3.33 9.01
CA ALA A 10 -0.27 2.35 9.64
C ALA A 10 -1.68 2.34 9.02
N THR A 11 -2.32 1.16 8.95
CA THR A 11 -3.66 0.99 8.33
C THR A 11 -4.72 1.88 8.95
N ASN A 12 -4.67 2.08 10.27
CA ASN A 12 -5.50 3.06 10.96
C ASN A 12 -4.78 4.43 10.93
N PRO A 13 -5.36 5.46 10.27
CA PRO A 13 -4.78 6.80 10.18
C PRO A 13 -4.45 7.44 11.54
N ALA A 14 -5.23 7.10 12.59
CA ALA A 14 -4.98 7.58 13.94
C ALA A 14 -3.60 7.16 14.47
N ASN A 15 -3.12 5.98 14.04
CA ASN A 15 -1.85 5.38 14.44
C ASN A 15 -0.74 5.59 13.40
N ALA A 16 -1.01 6.27 12.30
CA ALA A 16 -0.01 6.53 11.26
C ALA A 16 0.90 7.70 11.68
N GLU A 17 2.19 7.58 11.37
CA GLU A 17 3.19 8.59 11.66
C GLU A 17 3.01 9.85 10.80
N PRO A 18 3.34 11.05 11.30
CA PRO A 18 3.34 12.29 10.52
C PRO A 18 4.16 12.15 9.22
N GLY A 19 3.65 12.71 8.12
CA GLY A 19 4.31 12.63 6.80
C GLY A 19 4.02 11.37 5.99
N THR A 20 3.27 10.41 6.55
CA THR A 20 2.82 9.23 5.80
C THR A 20 1.52 9.50 5.06
N ILE A 21 1.28 8.81 3.94
CA ILE A 21 0.09 9.02 3.10
C ILE A 21 -1.20 8.90 3.91
N ARG A 22 -1.32 7.86 4.75
CA ARG A 22 -2.51 7.64 5.57
C ARG A 22 -2.66 8.68 6.67
N LYS A 23 -1.59 9.27 7.18
CA LYS A 23 -1.72 10.34 8.17
C LYS A 23 -2.25 11.62 7.55
N GLU A 24 -1.87 11.91 6.31
CA GLU A 24 -2.19 13.17 5.65
C GLU A 24 -3.51 13.13 4.87
N LEU A 25 -3.87 11.98 4.30
CA LEU A 25 -4.91 11.90 3.26
C LEU A 25 -6.05 10.91 3.55
N ALA A 26 -5.99 10.13 4.63
CA ALA A 26 -7.06 9.16 4.94
C ALA A 26 -8.16 9.74 5.83
N GLU A 27 -9.40 9.33 5.58
CA GLU A 27 -10.56 9.78 6.34
C GLU A 27 -10.87 8.87 7.54
N SER A 28 -10.72 7.56 7.37
CA SER A 28 -11.01 6.56 8.40
C SER A 28 -10.21 5.27 8.19
N ILE A 29 -10.42 4.27 9.06
CA ILE A 29 -9.80 2.94 8.88
C ILE A 29 -10.30 2.21 7.63
N GLU A 30 -11.58 2.37 7.27
CA GLU A 30 -12.16 1.75 6.07
C GLU A 30 -11.88 2.59 4.80
N ALA A 31 -11.78 3.91 4.95
CA ALA A 31 -11.46 4.85 3.87
C ALA A 31 -10.02 5.40 4.04
N ASN A 32 -9.04 4.50 3.91
CA ASN A 32 -7.64 4.80 4.21
C ASN A 32 -6.73 5.09 3.00
N THR A 33 -7.35 5.48 1.88
CA THR A 33 -6.72 6.05 0.67
C THR A 33 -5.87 5.10 -0.18
N VAL A 34 -5.04 4.24 0.42
CA VAL A 34 -4.06 3.41 -0.30
C VAL A 34 -4.01 1.96 0.18
N HIS A 35 -3.83 1.04 -0.77
CA HIS A 35 -3.46 -0.35 -0.55
C HIS A 35 -1.99 -0.58 -0.94
N GLY A 36 -1.36 -1.58 -0.34
CA GLY A 36 -0.08 -2.10 -0.80
C GLY A 36 0.26 -3.41 -0.12
N SER A 37 0.86 -4.31 -0.89
CA SER A 37 1.18 -5.68 -0.48
C SER A 37 2.00 -5.71 0.82
N ASP A 38 1.72 -6.69 1.67
CA ASP A 38 2.29 -6.81 3.01
C ASP A 38 3.55 -7.68 3.10
N SER A 39 3.85 -8.42 2.05
CA SER A 39 4.94 -9.39 1.94
C SER A 39 5.35 -9.56 0.48
N ASP A 40 6.55 -10.06 0.24
CA ASP A 40 7.01 -10.30 -1.13
C ASP A 40 6.20 -11.43 -1.82
N GLU A 41 5.69 -12.40 -1.05
CA GLU A 41 4.76 -13.45 -1.52
C GLU A 41 3.42 -12.85 -1.97
N ASN A 42 2.76 -12.05 -1.12
CA ASN A 42 1.51 -11.41 -1.50
C ASN A 42 1.71 -10.40 -2.63
N ALA A 43 2.87 -9.72 -2.71
CA ALA A 43 3.17 -8.86 -3.84
C ALA A 43 3.19 -9.64 -5.16
N ALA A 44 3.82 -10.82 -5.20
CA ALA A 44 3.82 -11.65 -6.41
C ALA A 44 2.40 -12.09 -6.81
N ILE A 45 1.57 -12.47 -5.82
CA ILE A 45 0.17 -12.88 -6.05
C ILE A 45 -0.67 -11.69 -6.56
N GLU A 46 -0.60 -10.54 -5.88
CA GLU A 46 -1.38 -9.35 -6.22
C GLU A 46 -0.96 -8.78 -7.58
N ILE A 47 0.34 -8.73 -7.89
CA ILE A 47 0.82 -8.27 -9.20
C ILE A 47 0.28 -9.16 -10.32
N ALA A 48 0.35 -10.49 -10.17
CA ALA A 48 -0.17 -11.42 -11.16
C ALA A 48 -1.71 -11.41 -11.27
N TYR A 49 -2.40 -11.01 -10.20
CA TYR A 49 -3.85 -10.83 -10.20
C TYR A 49 -4.28 -9.61 -11.02
N PHE A 50 -3.56 -8.48 -10.89
CA PHE A 50 -3.92 -7.22 -11.53
C PHE A 50 -3.33 -7.03 -12.92
N PHE A 51 -2.16 -7.59 -13.21
CA PHE A 51 -1.42 -7.34 -14.46
C PHE A 51 -1.05 -8.64 -15.15
N LYS A 52 -1.20 -8.66 -16.47
CA LYS A 52 -0.61 -9.67 -17.33
C LYS A 52 0.91 -9.43 -17.48
N PRO A 53 1.70 -10.47 -17.79
CA PRO A 53 3.13 -10.31 -18.00
C PRO A 53 3.50 -9.25 -19.05
N GLU A 54 2.68 -9.09 -20.10
CA GLU A 54 2.95 -8.13 -21.17
C GLU A 54 2.65 -6.67 -20.80
N GLU A 55 1.92 -6.42 -19.70
CA GLU A 55 1.60 -5.07 -19.21
C GLU A 55 2.72 -4.49 -18.35
N ILE A 56 3.64 -5.32 -17.87
CA ILE A 56 4.81 -4.92 -17.09
C ILE A 56 5.96 -4.64 -18.07
N VAL A 57 6.10 -3.38 -18.45
CA VAL A 57 7.12 -2.90 -19.41
C VAL A 57 8.18 -2.06 -18.70
N GLY A 58 9.44 -2.18 -19.13
CA GLY A 58 10.58 -1.45 -18.56
C GLY A 58 11.93 -1.95 -19.07
#